data_AF-A0A0C3DVA1-F1
#
_entry.id   AF-A0A0C3DVA1-F1
#
_cell.length_a   1.000
_cell.length_b   1.000
_cell.length_c   1.000
_cell.angle_alpha   90.00
_cell.angle_beta   90.00
_cell.angle_gamma   90.00
#
_symmetry.space_group_name_H-M   'P 1'
#
loop_
_entity.id
_entity.type
_entity.pdbx_description
1 polymer ?
#
loop_
_entity_poly.entity_id
_entity_poly.type
_entity_poly.pdbx_seq_one_letter_code
_entity_poly.pdbx_strand_id
1 'polypeptide(L)'
;MGEDDAELLSAIEWKELAIFRELLKMVPGLEARLMESSEDEVISISDLIQKGINGARADDTKGMKGAIIDWITPKGQSLTPHIPRNVKSGRGFNHERTRALLCPAGLDWNNTEYFFYSLPNQID
;
A
#
# COMPACT_ATOMS: atom_id res chain seq x y z
N MET A 1 -43.17 30.39 -7.13
CA MET A 1 -43.14 29.02 -6.58
C MET A 1 -41.95 28.35 -7.22
N GLY A 2 -40.87 28.29 -6.45
CA GLY A 2 -39.59 27.69 -6.80
C GLY A 2 -38.95 27.52 -5.44
N GLU A 3 -39.49 26.56 -4.70
CA GLU A 3 -38.96 26.15 -3.41
C GLU A 3 -37.49 25.83 -3.61
N ASP A 4 -36.66 26.49 -2.82
CA ASP A 4 -35.25 26.21 -2.66
C ASP A 4 -35.11 24.76 -2.20
N ASP A 5 -35.07 23.82 -3.17
CA ASP A 5 -34.62 22.44 -2.97
C ASP A 5 -33.09 22.42 -2.77
N ALA A 6 -32.58 23.31 -1.93
CA ALA A 6 -31.29 23.15 -1.31
C ALA A 6 -31.46 22.17 -0.15
N GLU A 7 -31.75 20.91 -0.50
CA GLU A 7 -31.49 19.79 0.40
C GLU A 7 -30.02 19.93 0.82
N LEU A 8 -29.81 20.39 2.06
CA LEU A 8 -28.48 20.65 2.59
C LEU A 8 -27.73 19.32 2.55
N LEU A 9 -26.85 19.18 1.55
CA LEU A 9 -25.99 18.03 1.41
C LEU A 9 -25.33 17.78 2.76
N SER A 10 -25.36 16.53 3.18
CA SER A 10 -24.64 16.07 4.36
C SER A 10 -23.14 16.37 4.20
N ALA A 11 -22.41 16.37 5.31
CA ALA A 11 -20.96 16.52 5.28
C ALA A 11 -20.27 15.45 4.40
N ILE A 12 -20.89 14.27 4.25
CA ILE A 12 -20.41 13.19 3.39
C ILE A 12 -20.60 13.56 1.92
N GLU A 13 -21.80 13.96 1.52
CA GLU A 13 -22.10 14.33 0.13
C GLU A 13 -21.29 15.54 -0.34
N TRP A 14 -21.05 16.53 0.54
CA TRP A 14 -20.15 17.64 0.22
C TRP A 14 -18.72 17.18 -0.06
N LYS A 15 -18.22 16.22 0.74
CA LYS A 15 -16.89 15.64 0.54
C LYS A 15 -16.83 14.83 -0.76
N GLU A 16 -17.86 14.05 -1.06
CA GLU A 16 -17.96 13.28 -2.29
C GLU A 16 -18.03 14.19 -3.52
N LEU A 17 -18.83 15.26 -3.47
CA LEU A 17 -18.90 16.27 -4.51
C LEU A 17 -17.55 16.98 -4.72
N ALA A 18 -16.82 17.29 -3.64
CA ALA A 18 -15.49 17.88 -3.75
C ALA A 18 -14.50 16.92 -4.46
N ILE A 19 -14.52 15.63 -4.11
CA ILE A 19 -13.70 14.60 -4.76
C ILE A 19 -14.09 14.46 -6.24
N PHE A 20 -15.40 14.42 -6.54
CA PHE A 20 -15.92 14.32 -7.89
C PHE A 20 -15.47 15.49 -8.77
N ARG A 21 -15.54 16.72 -8.24
CA ARG A 21 -15.04 17.92 -8.95
C ARG A 21 -13.54 17.85 -9.26
N GLU A 22 -12.73 17.34 -8.34
CA GLU A 22 -11.30 17.12 -8.62
C GLU A 22 -11.10 16.05 -9.70
N LEU A 23 -11.89 14.97 -9.69
CA LEU A 23 -11.83 13.94 -10.73
C LEU A 23 -12.15 14.52 -12.13
N LEU A 24 -13.17 15.37 -12.23
CA LEU A 24 -13.54 16.03 -13.50
C LEU A 24 -12.43 16.93 -14.03
N LYS A 25 -11.66 17.59 -13.16
CA LYS A 25 -10.48 18.39 -13.58
C LYS A 25 -9.35 17.51 -14.11
N MET A 26 -9.18 16.31 -13.57
CA MET A 26 -8.11 15.39 -13.98
C MET A 26 -8.42 14.67 -15.29
N VAL A 27 -9.70 14.43 -15.61
CA VAL A 27 -10.14 13.67 -16.79
C VAL A 27 -11.04 14.54 -17.67
N PRO A 28 -10.47 15.25 -18.66
CA PRO A 28 -11.24 16.07 -19.58
C PRO A 28 -12.32 15.26 -20.31
N GLY A 29 -13.55 15.78 -20.35
CA GLY A 29 -14.68 15.13 -21.04
C GLY A 29 -15.41 14.06 -20.21
N LEU A 30 -14.94 13.75 -19.00
CA LEU A 30 -15.60 12.76 -18.13
C LEU A 30 -17.03 13.16 -17.77
N GLU A 31 -17.28 14.44 -17.49
CA GLU A 31 -18.62 14.94 -17.15
C GLU A 31 -19.62 14.71 -18.29
N ALA A 32 -19.28 15.16 -19.49
CA ALA A 32 -20.10 14.96 -20.68
C ALA A 32 -20.34 13.46 -20.94
N ARG A 33 -19.29 12.64 -20.80
CA ARG A 33 -19.42 11.20 -20.97
C ARG A 33 -20.37 10.56 -19.96
N LEU A 34 -20.31 10.97 -18.68
CA LEU A 34 -21.21 10.46 -17.65
C LEU A 34 -22.67 10.87 -17.89
N MET A 35 -22.91 12.09 -18.35
CA MET A 35 -24.26 12.60 -18.63
C MET A 35 -24.93 11.90 -19.83
N GLU A 36 -24.13 11.40 -20.78
CA GLU A 36 -24.59 10.68 -21.96
C GLU A 36 -24.59 9.14 -21.76
N SER A 37 -24.07 8.66 -20.65
CA SER A 37 -23.88 7.22 -20.40
C SER A 37 -25.10 6.53 -19.84
N SER A 38 -25.26 5.25 -20.18
CA SER A 38 -26.21 4.36 -19.48
C SER A 38 -25.69 3.97 -18.10
N GLU A 39 -26.56 3.42 -17.25
CA GLU A 39 -26.18 2.95 -15.91
C GLU A 39 -25.03 1.92 -15.95
N ASP A 40 -25.09 0.96 -16.89
CA ASP A 40 -24.03 -0.04 -17.09
C ASP A 40 -22.68 0.59 -17.46
N GLU A 41 -22.70 1.65 -18.28
CA GLU A 41 -21.49 2.38 -18.64
C GLU A 41 -20.92 3.16 -17.46
N VAL A 42 -21.78 3.77 -16.62
CA VAL A 42 -21.35 4.46 -15.39
C VAL A 42 -20.70 3.46 -14.41
N ILE A 43 -21.28 2.26 -14.25
CA ILE A 43 -20.69 1.18 -13.45
C ILE A 43 -19.32 0.80 -14.02
N SER A 44 -19.22 0.65 -15.35
CA SER A 44 -17.95 0.33 -16.00
C SER A 44 -16.86 1.40 -15.79
N ILE A 45 -17.23 2.68 -15.86
CA ILE A 45 -16.34 3.80 -15.57
C ILE A 45 -15.86 3.75 -14.11
N SER A 46 -16.78 3.51 -13.16
CA SER A 46 -16.45 3.35 -11.74
C SER A 46 -15.45 2.21 -11.51
N ASP A 47 -15.68 1.05 -12.15
CA ASP A 47 -14.78 -0.10 -12.07
C ASP A 47 -13.37 0.22 -12.61
N LEU A 48 -13.27 0.99 -13.70
CA LEU A 48 -11.99 1.40 -14.26
C LEU A 48 -11.24 2.35 -13.33
N ILE A 49 -11.93 3.31 -12.71
CA ILE A 49 -11.35 4.20 -11.71
C ILE A 49 -10.85 3.40 -10.51
N GLN A 50 -11.66 2.46 -10.00
CA GLN A 50 -11.30 1.62 -8.86
C GLN A 50 -10.09 0.72 -9.18
N LYS A 51 -10.02 0.18 -10.40
CA LYS A 51 -8.84 -0.56 -10.90
C LYS A 51 -7.60 0.32 -10.93
N GLY A 52 -7.72 1.56 -11.40
CA GLY A 52 -6.63 2.55 -11.39
C GLY A 52 -6.12 2.85 -9.98
N ILE A 53 -7.02 3.10 -9.04
CA ILE A 53 -6.70 3.34 -7.62
C ILE A 53 -5.96 2.14 -7.02
N ASN A 54 -6.47 0.93 -7.26
CA ASN A 54 -5.85 -0.30 -6.77
C ASN A 54 -4.46 -0.51 -7.41
N GLY A 55 -4.32 -0.18 -8.70
CA GLY A 55 -3.05 -0.21 -9.41
C GLY A 55 -2.02 0.74 -8.80
N ALA A 56 -2.38 2.01 -8.61
CA ALA A 56 -1.49 3.01 -8.01
C ALA A 56 -1.01 2.59 -6.61
N ARG A 57 -1.93 2.14 -5.75
CA ARG A 57 -1.58 1.63 -4.40
C ARG A 57 -0.67 0.40 -4.44
N ALA A 58 -0.90 -0.49 -5.40
CA ALA A 58 -0.11 -1.70 -5.54
C ALA A 58 1.29 -1.39 -6.08
N ASP A 59 1.42 -0.41 -6.98
CA ASP A 59 2.67 -0.06 -7.66
C ASP A 59 3.76 0.39 -6.67
N ASP A 60 3.40 1.25 -5.71
CA ASP A 60 4.28 1.69 -4.62
C ASP A 60 4.97 0.48 -3.94
N THR A 61 4.19 -0.57 -3.65
CA THR A 61 4.72 -1.75 -2.97
C THR A 61 5.40 -2.74 -3.92
N LYS A 62 5.08 -2.74 -5.22
CA LYS A 62 5.63 -3.67 -6.20
C LYS A 62 7.04 -3.25 -6.62
N GLY A 63 7.25 -1.95 -6.89
CA GLY A 63 8.56 -1.39 -7.26
C GLY A 63 9.59 -1.50 -6.14
N MET A 64 9.19 -1.19 -4.90
CA MET A 64 10.13 -1.18 -3.76
C MET A 64 10.65 -2.58 -3.38
N LYS A 65 9.87 -3.65 -3.58
CA LYS A 65 10.28 -5.01 -3.19
C LYS A 65 11.58 -5.44 -3.86
N GLY A 66 11.75 -5.15 -5.15
CA GLY A 66 12.96 -5.51 -5.90
C GLY A 66 14.15 -4.65 -5.48
N ALA A 67 13.95 -3.34 -5.43
CA ALA A 67 14.98 -2.38 -5.04
C ALA A 67 15.55 -2.67 -3.64
N ILE A 68 14.71 -3.06 -2.67
CA ILE A 68 15.16 -3.45 -1.33
C ILE A 68 16.05 -4.69 -1.40
N ILE A 69 15.71 -5.70 -2.20
CA ILE A 69 16.56 -6.89 -2.36
C ILE A 69 17.90 -6.53 -2.96
N ASP A 70 17.90 -5.70 -4.00
CA ASP A 70 19.13 -5.25 -4.66
C ASP A 70 20.01 -4.44 -3.68
N TRP A 71 19.40 -3.62 -2.83
CA TRP A 71 20.09 -2.84 -1.80
C TRP A 71 20.71 -3.70 -0.69
N ILE A 72 20.00 -4.70 -0.18
CA ILE A 72 20.52 -5.56 0.91
C ILE A 72 21.51 -6.62 0.42
N THR A 73 21.50 -6.95 -0.88
CA THR A 73 22.37 -7.97 -1.48
C THR A 73 23.79 -7.41 -1.64
N PRO A 74 24.82 -8.03 -1.03
CA PRO A 74 26.20 -7.59 -1.21
C PRO A 74 26.62 -7.64 -2.68
N LYS A 75 27.45 -6.68 -3.11
CA LYS A 75 27.92 -6.60 -4.51
C LYS A 75 28.62 -7.90 -4.92
N GLY A 76 28.19 -8.47 -6.05
CA GLY A 76 28.75 -9.71 -6.59
C GLY A 76 28.38 -10.98 -5.82
N GLN A 77 27.46 -10.90 -4.86
CA GLN A 77 26.97 -12.06 -4.09
C GLN A 77 25.46 -12.23 -4.26
N SER A 78 24.95 -13.35 -3.74
CA SER A 78 23.53 -13.64 -3.60
C SER A 78 23.16 -13.78 -2.12
N LEU A 79 21.93 -13.46 -1.76
CA LEU A 79 21.39 -13.82 -0.45
C LEU A 79 21.20 -15.33 -0.33
N THR A 80 21.49 -15.87 0.85
CA THR A 80 21.32 -17.29 1.18
C THR A 80 20.46 -17.40 2.44
N PRO A 81 19.26 -18.01 2.36
CA PRO A 81 18.60 -18.52 1.15
C PRO A 81 18.20 -17.41 0.16
N HIS A 82 18.09 -17.75 -1.13
CA HIS A 82 17.70 -16.78 -2.15
C HIS A 82 16.33 -16.16 -1.84
N ILE A 83 16.25 -14.83 -1.88
CA ILE A 83 14.98 -14.10 -1.74
C ILE A 83 14.51 -13.62 -3.11
N PRO A 84 13.38 -14.12 -3.63
CA PRO A 84 12.87 -13.65 -4.93
C PRO A 84 12.39 -12.20 -4.84
N ARG A 85 12.71 -11.39 -5.87
CA ARG A 85 12.45 -9.94 -5.90
C ARG A 85 10.97 -9.55 -5.84
N ASN A 86 10.06 -10.43 -6.27
CA ASN A 86 8.63 -10.17 -6.43
C ASN A 86 7.72 -10.70 -5.31
N VAL A 87 8.21 -11.59 -4.45
CA VAL A 87 7.42 -12.20 -3.36
C VAL A 87 7.86 -11.70 -1.99
N LYS A 88 6.92 -11.60 -1.04
CA LYS A 88 7.21 -11.21 0.35
C LYS A 88 7.68 -12.39 1.21
N SER A 89 7.35 -13.62 0.81
CA SER A 89 7.72 -14.84 1.53
C SER A 89 9.23 -14.99 1.64
N GLY A 90 9.70 -15.48 2.79
CA GLY A 90 11.14 -15.63 3.06
C GLY A 90 11.87 -14.32 3.41
N ARG A 91 11.15 -13.21 3.64
CA ARG A 91 11.71 -11.93 4.11
C ARG A 91 11.42 -11.67 5.59
N GLY A 92 11.91 -10.54 6.09
CA GLY A 92 11.69 -10.07 7.45
C GLY A 92 12.36 -11.00 8.45
N PHE A 93 11.61 -11.46 9.45
CA PHE A 93 12.12 -12.42 10.42
C PHE A 93 12.40 -13.80 9.82
N ASN A 94 12.02 -14.14 8.59
CA ASN A 94 12.28 -15.49 8.05
C ASN A 94 13.65 -15.65 7.37
N HIS A 95 14.49 -14.61 7.37
CA HIS A 95 15.82 -14.66 6.75
C HIS A 95 16.81 -13.81 7.54
N GLU A 96 18.00 -14.37 7.79
CA GLU A 96 19.03 -13.80 8.66
C GLU A 96 19.35 -12.34 8.33
N ARG A 97 19.71 -12.08 7.05
CA ARG A 97 20.00 -10.73 6.56
C ARG A 97 18.88 -9.71 6.77
N THR A 98 17.62 -10.08 6.51
CA THR A 98 16.50 -9.14 6.66
C THR A 98 16.07 -9.00 8.11
N ARG A 99 16.26 -10.03 8.94
CA ARG A 99 15.96 -9.99 10.37
C ARG A 99 16.95 -9.09 11.11
N ALA A 100 18.24 -9.16 10.77
CA ALA A 100 19.26 -8.27 11.32
C ALA A 100 18.92 -6.78 11.10
N LEU A 101 18.38 -6.43 9.92
CA LEU A 101 17.96 -5.05 9.60
C LEU A 101 16.71 -4.59 10.35
N LEU A 102 15.93 -5.52 10.91
CA LEU A 102 14.76 -5.22 11.75
C LEU A 102 15.10 -5.21 13.24
N CYS A 103 16.36 -5.50 13.60
CA CYS A 103 16.82 -5.41 14.98
C CYS A 103 16.67 -3.96 15.48
N PRO A 104 16.04 -3.73 16.65
CA PRO A 104 15.95 -2.40 17.24
C PRO A 104 17.32 -1.74 17.38
N ALA A 105 17.41 -0.43 17.17
CA ALA A 105 18.69 0.30 17.17
C ALA A 105 19.47 0.24 18.51
N GLY A 106 18.80 -0.10 19.61
CA GLY A 106 19.42 -0.30 20.93
C GLY A 106 19.87 -1.74 21.21
N LEU A 107 19.71 -2.66 20.26
CA LEU A 107 20.09 -4.07 20.39
C LEU A 107 21.10 -4.43 19.31
N ASP A 108 22.07 -5.25 19.67
CA ASP A 108 23.00 -5.85 18.72
C ASP A 108 22.44 -7.21 18.28
N TRP A 109 22.17 -7.34 16.99
CA TRP A 109 21.70 -8.59 16.39
C TRP A 109 22.65 -9.77 16.63
N ASN A 110 23.96 -9.51 16.66
CA ASN A 110 24.96 -10.55 16.87
C ASN A 110 25.18 -10.88 18.36
N ASN A 111 24.55 -10.13 19.28
CA ASN A 111 24.66 -10.37 20.70
C ASN A 111 23.71 -11.49 21.14
N THR A 112 24.27 -12.68 21.34
CA THR A 112 23.54 -13.88 21.76
C THR A 112 23.12 -13.88 23.22
N GLU A 113 23.55 -12.92 24.05
CA GLU A 113 23.20 -12.91 25.48
C GLU A 113 21.71 -12.61 25.73
N TYR A 114 21.05 -11.88 24.82
CA TYR A 114 19.62 -11.56 24.96
C TYR A 114 18.69 -12.78 24.83
N PHE A 115 19.17 -13.90 24.26
CA PHE A 115 18.40 -15.14 24.17
C PHE A 115 18.13 -15.77 25.55
N PHE A 116 19.01 -15.56 26.53
CA PHE A 116 18.89 -16.17 27.85
C PHE A 116 18.01 -15.38 28.83
N TYR A 117 17.92 -14.06 28.69
CA TYR A 117 17.12 -13.21 29.59
C TYR A 117 15.63 -13.14 29.25
N SER A 118 15.21 -13.75 28.13
CA SER A 118 13.83 -13.69 27.64
C SER A 118 12.98 -14.91 28.01
N LEU A 119 13.57 -15.94 28.62
CA LEU A 119 12.83 -17.03 29.23
C LEU A 119 12.50 -16.63 30.67
N PRO A 120 11.22 -16.65 31.11
CA PRO A 120 10.93 -16.46 32.52
C PRO A 120 11.64 -17.58 33.27
N ASN A 121 12.46 -17.21 34.26
CA ASN A 121 13.05 -18.12 35.23
C ASN A 121 11.99 -19.14 35.67
N GLN A 122 12.07 -20.37 35.13
CA GLN A 122 11.53 -21.54 35.82
C GLN A 122 12.68 -22.15 36.60
N ILE A 123 12.33 -22.67 37.78
CA ILE A 123 13.18 -23.22 38.84
C ILE A 123 13.64 -22.08 39.76
N ASP A 124 13.25 -22.01 41.03
CA ASP A 124 12.98 -23.08 42.01
C ASP A 124 11.52 -23.44 42.30
#